data_AF-I0UYS4-F1
#
_entry.id   AF-I0UYS4-F1
#
_cell.length_a   1.000
_cell.length_b   1.000
_cell.length_c   1.000
_cell.angle_alpha   90.00
_cell.angle_beta   90.00
_cell.angle_gamma   90.00
#
_symmetry.space_group_name_H-M   'P 1'
#
loop_
_entity.id
_entity.type
_entity.pdbx_description
1 polymer ?
#
loop_
_entity_poly.entity_id
_entity_poly.type
_entity_poly.pdbx_seq_one_letter_code
_entity_poly.pdbx_strand_id
1 'polypeptide(L)'
;MTGTVGYPAAVSILETILVFVAIPLAVYGFFALVTLRSKFASRPRYRPGQAWDYPPVWWTANPEGAGQHTADSGHGDAAPSKVRGGASGNW
;
A
#
# COMPACT_ATOMS: atom_id res chain seq x y z
N MET A 1 -19.09 15.26 66.10
CA MET A 1 -18.08 15.14 65.04
C MET A 1 -18.80 14.75 63.77
N THR A 2 -19.11 15.70 62.89
CA THR A 2 -19.85 15.44 61.65
C THR A 2 -18.85 15.47 60.51
N GLY A 3 -18.51 14.30 59.96
CA GLY A 3 -17.62 14.18 58.81
C GLY A 3 -18.37 14.51 57.53
N THR A 4 -17.89 15.49 56.77
CA THR A 4 -18.36 15.78 55.42
C THR A 4 -17.85 14.70 54.47
N VAL A 5 -18.76 13.89 53.92
CA VAL A 5 -18.44 12.98 52.82
C VAL A 5 -18.27 13.83 51.56
N GLY A 6 -17.04 13.97 51.08
CA GLY A 6 -16.75 14.60 49.80
C GLY A 6 -17.06 13.63 48.68
N TYR A 7 -18.06 13.95 47.85
CA TYR A 7 -18.31 13.20 46.62
C TYR A 7 -17.17 13.46 45.63
N PRO A 8 -16.64 12.44 44.94
CA PRO A 8 -15.70 12.68 43.84
C PRO A 8 -16.38 13.55 42.78
N ALA A 9 -15.59 14.39 42.11
CA ALA A 9 -16.09 15.31 41.08
C ALA A 9 -17.02 14.57 40.12
N ALA A 10 -18.26 15.05 40.01
CA ALA A 10 -19.27 14.44 39.15
C ALA A 10 -18.84 14.54 37.67
N VAL A 11 -18.83 13.41 36.97
CA VAL A 11 -18.56 13.37 35.53
C VAL A 11 -19.60 14.21 34.81
N SER A 12 -19.16 15.18 34.00
CA SER A 12 -20.07 16.06 33.29
C SER A 12 -20.63 15.40 32.01
N ILE A 13 -21.79 15.85 31.56
CA ILE A 13 -22.38 15.41 30.27
C ILE A 13 -21.41 15.71 29.12
N LEU A 14 -20.75 16.87 29.17
CA LEU A 14 -19.78 17.28 28.16
C LEU A 14 -18.59 16.30 28.10
N GLU A 15 -18.05 15.92 29.25
CA GLU A 15 -16.97 14.95 29.36
C GLU A 15 -17.37 13.59 28.77
N THR A 16 -18.58 13.14 29.06
CA THR A 16 -19.13 11.89 28.51
C THR A 16 -19.20 11.94 26.98
N ILE A 17 -19.74 13.02 26.42
CA ILE A 17 -19.82 13.23 24.97
C ILE A 17 -18.41 13.25 24.36
N LEU A 18 -17.47 13.97 24.99
CA LEU A 18 -16.09 14.05 24.51
C LEU A 18 -15.43 12.68 24.47
N VAL A 19 -15.57 11.87 25.52
CA VAL A 19 -14.98 10.52 25.55
C VAL A 19 -15.56 9.64 24.44
N PHE A 20 -16.89 9.64 24.29
CA PHE A 20 -17.57 8.80 23.29
C PHE A 20 -17.36 9.25 21.85
N VAL A 21 -17.00 10.51 21.59
CA VAL A 21 -16.72 11.01 20.24
C VAL A 21 -15.22 10.98 19.95
N ALA A 22 -14.38 11.41 20.90
CA ALA A 22 -12.95 11.52 20.70
C ALA A 22 -12.27 10.16 20.56
N ILE A 23 -12.65 9.15 21.35
CA ILE A 23 -12.03 7.82 21.26
C ILE A 23 -12.27 7.19 19.89
N PRO A 24 -13.52 7.08 19.37
CA PRO A 24 -13.75 6.55 18.03
C PRO A 24 -13.04 7.37 16.95
N LEU A 25 -13.09 8.70 17.01
CA LEU A 25 -12.38 9.56 16.04
C LEU A 25 -10.87 9.34 16.06
N ALA A 26 -10.27 9.17 17.24
CA ALA A 26 -8.85 8.88 17.38
C ALA A 26 -8.50 7.52 16.75
N VAL A 27 -9.33 6.49 16.97
CA VAL A 27 -9.14 5.15 16.38
C VAL A 27 -9.23 5.21 14.85
N TYR A 28 -10.28 5.84 14.31
CA TYR A 28 -10.43 6.00 12.87
C TYR A 28 -9.31 6.84 12.26
N GLY A 29 -8.93 7.94 12.91
CA GLY A 29 -7.83 8.80 12.49
C GLY A 29 -6.50 8.05 12.44
N PHE A 30 -6.21 7.24 13.46
CA PHE A 30 -5.01 6.41 13.49
C PHE A 30 -4.96 5.44 12.31
N PHE A 31 -6.02 4.66 12.09
CA PHE A 31 -6.06 3.70 10.98
C PHE A 31 -6.04 4.38 9.62
N ALA A 32 -6.71 5.53 9.47
CA ALA A 32 -6.68 6.32 8.24
C ALA A 32 -5.24 6.79 7.93
N LEU A 33 -4.52 7.33 8.92
CA LEU A 33 -3.13 7.77 8.74
C LEU A 33 -2.21 6.61 8.37
N VAL A 34 -2.30 5.48 9.07
CA VAL A 34 -1.50 4.28 8.78
C VAL A 34 -1.78 3.77 7.37
N THR A 35 -3.05 3.71 6.97
CA THR A 35 -3.47 3.22 5.65
C THR A 35 -3.01 4.14 4.52
N LEU A 36 -3.15 5.45 4.70
CA LEU A 36 -2.79 6.42 3.66
C LEU A 36 -1.27 6.63 3.53
N ARG A 37 -0.47 6.28 4.54
CA ARG A 37 0.99 6.41 4.52
C ARG A 37 1.63 5.78 3.27
N SER A 38 1.13 4.62 2.84
CA SER A 38 1.65 3.92 1.65
C SER A 38 1.44 4.72 0.35
N LYS A 39 0.31 5.42 0.21
CA LYS A 39 0.04 6.25 -0.97
C LYS A 39 1.02 7.41 -1.09
N PHE A 40 1.39 8.04 0.02
CA PHE A 40 2.37 9.13 0.02
C PHE A 40 3.80 8.66 -0.22
N ALA A 41 4.12 7.42 0.15
CA ALA A 41 5.44 6.81 -0.06
C ALA A 41 5.56 6.04 -1.39
N SER A 42 4.55 6.09 -2.26
CA SER A 42 4.51 5.28 -3.48
C SER A 42 5.45 5.85 -4.55
N ARG A 43 6.04 4.95 -5.36
CA ARG A 43 6.96 5.33 -6.45
C ARG A 43 6.25 6.22 -7.48
N PRO A 44 6.93 7.27 -8.01
CA PRO A 44 6.33 8.14 -9.00
C PRO A 44 6.01 7.37 -10.28
N ARG A 45 4.90 7.71 -10.93
CA ARG A 45 4.51 7.07 -12.19
C ARG A 45 5.42 7.54 -13.33
N TYR A 46 5.86 6.59 -14.17
CA TYR A 46 6.60 6.89 -15.40
C TYR A 46 5.82 7.86 -16.31
N ARG A 47 6.52 8.80 -16.95
CA ARG A 47 5.97 9.75 -17.91
C ARG A 47 6.59 9.55 -19.30
N PRO A 48 5.83 9.63 -20.40
CA PRO A 48 6.40 9.61 -21.75
C PRO A 48 7.47 10.70 -21.92
N GLY A 49 8.60 10.35 -22.52
CA GLY A 49 9.77 11.23 -22.68
C GLY A 49 10.76 11.23 -21.52
N GLN A 50 10.41 10.62 -20.38
CA GLN A 50 11.37 10.36 -19.30
C GLN A 50 12.27 9.18 -19.66
N ALA A 51 13.54 9.19 -19.23
CA ALA A 51 14.40 8.02 -19.32
C ALA A 51 13.83 6.85 -18.49
N TRP A 52 13.99 5.62 -18.99
CA TRP A 52 13.50 4.42 -18.32
C TRP A 52 14.54 3.88 -17.34
N ASP A 53 14.39 4.24 -16.06
CA ASP A 53 15.29 3.81 -14.98
C ASP A 53 14.76 2.59 -14.20
N TYR A 54 13.64 2.01 -14.64
CA TYR A 54 13.05 0.84 -13.99
C TYR A 54 13.67 -0.46 -14.50
N PRO A 55 13.75 -1.51 -13.66
CA PRO A 55 14.15 -2.84 -14.12
C PRO A 55 13.26 -3.30 -15.29
N PRO A 56 13.79 -4.11 -16.23
CA PRO A 56 12.97 -4.69 -17.29
C PRO A 56 11.88 -5.58 -16.67
N VAL A 57 10.63 -5.39 -17.09
CA VAL A 57 9.50 -6.17 -16.61
C VAL A 57 8.77 -6.81 -17.79
N TRP A 58 8.51 -8.11 -17.67
CA TRP A 58 7.70 -8.86 -18.61
C TRP A 58 6.36 -9.22 -17.96
N TRP A 59 5.26 -8.73 -18.53
CA TRP A 59 3.91 -8.98 -18.03
C TRP A 59 3.26 -10.10 -18.84
N THR A 60 2.91 -11.20 -18.19
CA THR A 60 2.23 -12.34 -18.83
C THR A 60 0.77 -12.40 -18.39
N ALA A 61 -0.16 -12.76 -19.29
CA ALA A 61 -1.59 -12.93 -18.97
C ALA A 61 -1.93 -14.17 -18.12
N ASN A 62 -0.88 -14.91 -17.73
CA ASN A 62 -0.78 -16.13 -16.91
C ASN A 62 -1.97 -17.09 -16.80
N PRO A 63 -1.82 -18.32 -17.31
CA PRO A 63 -2.41 -19.50 -16.67
C PRO A 63 -1.46 -20.24 -15.71
N GLU A 64 -0.42 -20.95 -16.14
CA GLU A 64 0.31 -21.88 -15.24
C GLU A 64 1.67 -21.36 -14.74
N GLY A 65 1.71 -20.07 -14.40
CA GLY A 65 2.75 -19.37 -13.66
C GLY A 65 4.08 -19.14 -14.36
N ALA A 66 4.10 -18.76 -15.64
CA ALA A 66 5.26 -18.22 -16.37
C ALA A 66 6.64 -18.92 -16.19
N GLY A 67 6.71 -20.13 -15.62
CA GLY A 67 7.94 -20.74 -15.07
C GLY A 67 8.47 -20.04 -13.81
N GLN A 68 7.65 -20.04 -12.76
CA GLN A 68 7.83 -19.51 -11.40
C GLN A 68 9.27 -19.17 -10.93
N HIS A 69 9.51 -17.86 -10.78
CA HIS A 69 10.38 -17.15 -9.81
C HIS A 69 11.92 -17.17 -9.92
N THR A 70 12.44 -15.93 -10.08
CA THR A 70 13.69 -15.37 -9.54
C THR A 70 15.00 -15.93 -10.10
N ALA A 71 15.34 -15.57 -11.33
CA ALA A 71 16.71 -15.68 -11.81
C ALA A 71 17.57 -14.55 -11.23
N ASP A 72 17.86 -14.63 -9.93
CA ASP A 72 19.21 -14.29 -9.50
C ASP A 72 20.09 -15.43 -10.03
N SER A 73 21.02 -15.12 -10.94
CA SER A 73 22.00 -16.02 -11.56
C SER A 73 21.48 -17.23 -12.38
N GLY A 74 21.72 -17.21 -13.69
CA GLY A 74 21.78 -18.46 -14.49
C GLY A 74 21.04 -18.39 -15.83
N HIS A 75 21.80 -18.28 -16.91
CA HIS A 75 21.33 -18.42 -18.29
C HIS A 75 20.95 -19.91 -18.51
N GLY A 76 19.66 -20.25 -18.37
CA GLY A 76 19.14 -21.60 -18.63
C GLY A 76 18.74 -21.76 -20.09
N ASP A 77 19.24 -22.83 -20.74
CA ASP A 77 19.07 -23.16 -22.16
C ASP A 77 17.60 -23.09 -22.63
N ALA A 78 17.28 -22.04 -23.40
CA ALA A 78 16.00 -21.89 -24.07
C ALA A 78 15.97 -22.71 -25.36
N ALA A 79 15.00 -23.63 -25.50
CA ALA A 79 14.77 -24.37 -26.74
C ALA A 79 14.49 -23.43 -27.93
N PRO A 80 14.93 -23.78 -29.15
CA PRO A 80 14.87 -22.88 -30.30
C PRO A 80 13.43 -22.55 -30.71
N SER A 81 13.10 -21.26 -30.67
CA SER A 81 11.83 -20.73 -31.16
C SER A 81 11.83 -20.71 -32.69
N LYS A 82 10.81 -21.31 -33.31
CA LYS A 82 10.58 -21.18 -34.76
C LYS A 82 9.94 -19.83 -35.01
N VAL A 83 10.69 -18.89 -35.61
CA VAL A 83 10.25 -17.50 -35.83
C VAL A 83 8.95 -17.47 -36.64
N ARG A 84 7.90 -16.83 -36.09
CA ARG A 84 6.55 -16.83 -36.67
C ARG A 84 6.14 -15.48 -37.32
N GLY A 85 6.97 -14.43 -37.23
CA GLY A 85 6.75 -13.10 -37.83
C GLY A 85 7.20 -11.95 -36.92
N GLY A 86 7.08 -10.69 -37.38
CA GLY A 86 7.42 -9.48 -36.61
C GLY A 86 6.75 -8.21 -37.17
N ALA A 87 6.55 -7.20 -36.32
CA ALA A 87 6.01 -5.89 -36.67
C ALA A 87 6.78 -4.79 -35.92
N SER A 88 7.01 -3.64 -36.56
CA SER A 88 7.75 -2.52 -35.97
C SER A 88 7.14 -1.18 -36.40
N GLY A 89 7.24 -0.17 -35.53
CA GLY A 89 6.87 1.21 -35.81
C GLY A 89 7.69 2.17 -34.95
N ASN A 90 7.80 3.41 -35.38
CA ASN A 90 8.34 4.53 -34.59
C ASN A 90 7.19 5.49 -34.24
N TRP A 91 7.31 6.12 -33.10
CA TRP A 91 6.33 6.95 -32.42
C TRP A 91 7.00 8.27 -32.05
#